data_AF-A0A9P1F4J1-F1
#
_entry.id   AF-A0A9P1F4J1-F1
#
_cell.length_a   1.000
_cell.length_b   1.000
_cell.length_c   1.000
_cell.angle_alpha   90.00
_cell.angle_beta   90.00
_cell.angle_gamma   90.00
#
_symmetry.space_group_name_H-M   'P 1'
#
loop_
_entity.id
_entity.type
_entity.pdbx_description
1 polymer ?
#
loop_
_entity_poly.entity_id
_entity_poly.type
_entity_poly.pdbx_seq_one_letter_code
_entity_poly.pdbx_strand_id
1 'polypeptide(L)'
;MLHFLQLLLLFASSIDYSQANESECGTEDFLKTFECIGGLAEFVSTVDNYNLTVEIDRKTFMGACKEASDCFSGASCLHADRLKLFLDTYCSYSTFLETEFKECKNRLDAREETQCEKSFKSFFNNTVAEDVKCGKLEESLKCVRVEVRKECGDSHADNIAKYLENMSTGLSCDKV
;
A
#
# COMPACT_ATOMS: atom_id res chain seq x y z
N MET A 1 -3.13 8.50 -9.65
CA MET A 1 -4.41 9.22 -9.94
C MET A 1 -5.63 8.78 -9.14
N LEU A 2 -6.32 7.66 -9.41
CA LEU A 2 -7.54 7.27 -8.65
C LEU A 2 -7.23 6.33 -7.45
N HIS A 3 -6.18 5.51 -7.54
CA HIS A 3 -6.00 4.36 -6.64
C HIS A 3 -5.47 4.70 -5.25
N PHE A 4 -4.59 5.69 -5.11
CA PHE A 4 -4.02 6.05 -3.80
C PHE A 4 -5.00 6.88 -2.96
N LEU A 5 -5.75 7.78 -3.61
CA LEU A 5 -6.87 8.51 -2.99
C LEU A 5 -8.04 7.57 -2.64
N GLN A 6 -8.31 6.55 -3.47
CA GLN A 6 -9.26 5.48 -3.16
C GLN A 6 -8.78 4.58 -2.01
N LEU A 7 -7.48 4.30 -1.90
CA LEU A 7 -6.92 3.60 -0.74
C LEU A 7 -7.03 4.42 0.54
N LEU A 8 -6.81 5.74 0.49
CA LEU A 8 -7.02 6.64 1.63
C LEU A 8 -8.48 6.77 2.04
N LEU A 9 -9.40 6.79 1.08
CA LEU A 9 -10.84 6.72 1.36
C LEU A 9 -11.25 5.38 2.00
N LEU A 10 -10.45 4.31 1.83
CA LEU A 10 -10.64 3.04 2.55
C LEU A 10 -10.15 3.08 4.00
N PHE A 11 -9.11 3.86 4.29
CA PHE A 11 -8.73 4.12 5.68
C PHE A 11 -9.76 5.00 6.41
N ALA A 12 -10.48 5.86 5.69
CA ALA A 12 -11.51 6.72 6.28
C ALA A 12 -12.85 5.98 6.52
N SER A 13 -13.17 4.93 5.73
CA SER A 13 -14.39 4.14 5.91
C SER A 13 -14.28 3.05 6.99
N SER A 14 -13.06 2.64 7.33
CA SER A 14 -12.76 1.67 8.40
C SER A 14 -12.83 2.25 9.82
N ILE A 15 -13.33 3.49 9.97
CA ILE A 15 -13.87 3.98 11.25
C ILE A 15 -15.25 3.33 11.43
N ASP A 16 -15.24 2.02 11.64
CA ASP A 16 -16.42 1.31 12.06
C ASP A 16 -16.68 1.70 13.52
N TYR A 17 -17.61 2.63 13.74
CA TYR A 17 -18.05 3.15 15.04
C TYR A 17 -18.80 2.07 15.87
N SER A 18 -18.53 0.79 15.61
CA SER A 18 -19.32 -0.33 16.08
C SER A 18 -18.48 -1.55 16.47
N GLN A 19 -17.58 -1.37 17.45
CA GLN A 19 -17.64 -2.16 18.68
C GLN A 19 -16.61 -1.67 19.70
N ALA A 20 -17.14 -1.24 20.83
CA ALA A 20 -16.46 -0.86 22.05
C ALA A 20 -15.43 -1.92 22.49
N ASN A 21 -14.18 -1.70 22.11
CA ASN A 21 -12.98 -1.93 22.91
C ASN A 21 -11.90 -0.93 22.44
N GLU A 22 -12.34 0.31 22.13
CA GLU A 22 -11.44 1.40 21.82
C GLU A 22 -10.51 1.59 23.01
N SER A 23 -9.21 1.40 22.79
CA SER A 23 -8.23 2.09 23.62
C SER A 23 -8.61 3.57 23.53
N GLU A 24 -9.15 4.13 24.61
CA GLU A 24 -9.45 5.57 24.70
C GLU A 24 -8.19 6.32 24.25
N CYS A 25 -8.21 6.89 23.03
CA CYS A 25 -7.08 7.66 22.57
C CYS A 25 -6.95 8.86 23.51
N GLY A 26 -5.79 9.01 24.13
CA GLY A 26 -5.47 10.26 24.80
C GLY A 26 -5.61 11.41 23.79
N THR A 27 -6.16 12.54 24.22
CA THR A 27 -6.38 13.70 23.34
C THR A 27 -5.11 14.13 22.60
N GLU A 28 -3.95 14.00 23.25
CA GLU A 28 -2.64 14.26 22.65
C GLU A 28 -2.30 13.28 21.51
N ASP A 29 -2.55 11.97 21.69
CA ASP A 29 -2.32 10.96 20.64
C ASP A 29 -3.29 11.16 19.47
N PHE A 30 -4.55 11.49 19.75
CA PHE A 30 -5.54 11.81 18.72
C PHE A 30 -5.13 13.02 17.87
N LEU A 31 -4.74 14.13 18.51
CA LEU A 31 -4.33 15.35 17.80
C LEU A 31 -3.08 15.10 16.95
N LYS A 32 -2.09 14.40 17.49
CA LYS A 32 -0.89 14.00 16.74
C LYS A 32 -1.27 13.16 15.52
N THR A 33 -2.09 12.12 15.69
CA THR A 33 -2.55 11.29 14.56
C THR A 33 -3.29 12.14 13.52
N PHE A 34 -4.11 13.08 13.93
CA PHE A 34 -4.83 13.97 13.02
C PHE A 34 -3.90 14.91 12.23
N GLU A 35 -2.89 15.50 12.87
CA GLU A 35 -1.85 16.28 12.20
C GLU A 35 -1.09 15.44 11.16
N CYS A 36 -0.77 14.19 11.51
CA CYS A 36 -0.13 13.26 10.59
C CYS A 36 -0.99 12.90 9.38
N ILE A 37 -2.32 12.80 9.55
CA ILE A 37 -3.24 12.62 8.43
C ILE A 37 -3.17 13.83 7.47
N GLY A 38 -3.00 15.04 7.99
CA GLY A 38 -2.78 16.24 7.18
C GLY A 38 -1.52 16.16 6.31
N GLY A 39 -0.38 15.82 6.92
CA GLY A 39 0.88 15.63 6.19
C GLY A 39 0.82 14.46 5.19
N LEU A 40 0.11 13.39 5.54
CA LEU A 40 -0.15 12.29 4.62
C LEU A 40 -0.96 12.75 3.40
N ALA A 41 -2.00 13.56 3.59
CA ALA A 41 -2.79 14.10 2.48
C ALA A 41 -1.93 14.95 1.52
N GLU A 42 -0.98 15.73 2.05
CA GLU A 42 -0.02 16.49 1.25
C GLU A 42 0.92 15.56 0.46
N PHE A 43 1.52 14.56 1.12
CA PHE A 43 2.35 13.55 0.46
C PHE A 43 1.58 12.86 -0.69
N VAL A 44 0.33 12.49 -0.45
CA VAL A 44 -0.51 11.82 -1.45
C VAL A 44 -0.82 12.73 -2.63
N SER A 45 -1.03 14.02 -2.39
CA SER A 45 -1.27 14.99 -3.46
C SER A 45 -0.05 15.22 -4.37
N THR A 46 1.16 14.91 -3.86
CA THR A 46 2.43 15.14 -4.55
C THR A 46 3.05 13.87 -5.12
N VAL A 47 2.52 12.69 -4.79
CA VAL A 47 3.13 11.40 -5.16
C VAL A 47 3.30 11.21 -6.68
N ASP A 48 2.33 11.69 -7.46
CA ASP A 48 2.34 11.58 -8.93
C ASP A 48 3.38 12.54 -9.57
N ASN A 49 3.97 13.47 -8.80
CA ASN A 49 5.00 14.40 -9.30
C ASN A 49 6.40 13.77 -9.32
N TYR A 50 6.62 12.63 -8.66
CA TYR A 50 7.92 11.98 -8.61
C TYR A 50 8.12 11.05 -9.80
N ASN A 51 9.18 11.26 -10.59
CA ASN A 51 9.58 10.28 -11.60
C ASN A 51 10.48 9.20 -10.96
N LEU A 52 9.88 8.11 -10.49
CA LEU A 52 10.62 7.05 -9.81
C LEU A 52 11.64 6.29 -10.70
N THR A 53 11.65 6.50 -12.02
CA THR A 53 12.74 6.00 -12.87
C THR A 53 14.05 6.76 -12.66
N VAL A 54 13.96 8.01 -12.19
CA VAL A 54 15.09 8.92 -11.94
C VAL A 54 15.56 8.79 -10.49
N GLU A 55 16.87 8.61 -10.28
CA GLU A 55 17.43 8.35 -8.94
C GLU A 55 17.20 9.51 -7.96
N ILE A 56 17.37 10.76 -8.40
CA ILE A 56 17.19 11.92 -7.52
C ILE A 56 15.72 12.03 -7.06
N ASP A 57 14.77 11.83 -7.97
CA ASP A 57 13.35 11.84 -7.66
C ASP A 57 12.96 10.70 -6.72
N ARG A 58 13.52 9.50 -6.89
CA ARG A 58 13.33 8.40 -5.92
C ARG A 58 13.84 8.75 -4.53
N LYS A 59 15.00 9.40 -4.40
CA LYS A 59 15.52 9.82 -3.10
C LYS A 59 14.60 10.83 -2.43
N THR A 60 14.09 11.79 -3.20
CA THR A 60 13.13 12.78 -2.70
C THR A 60 11.80 12.13 -2.29
N PHE A 61 11.28 11.21 -3.12
CA PHE A 61 10.10 10.41 -2.81
C PHE A 61 10.27 9.62 -1.51
N MET A 62 11.39 8.91 -1.36
CA MET A 62 11.69 8.14 -0.14
C MET A 62 11.84 9.04 1.09
N GLY A 63 12.34 10.27 0.93
CA GLY A 63 12.39 11.28 1.99
C GLY A 63 10.98 11.69 2.44
N ALA A 64 10.12 12.07 1.49
CA ALA A 64 8.73 12.46 1.78
C ALA A 64 7.91 11.30 2.38
N CYS A 65 8.11 10.08 1.87
CA CYS A 65 7.58 8.85 2.44
C CYS A 65 7.98 8.66 3.89
N LYS A 66 9.27 8.82 4.18
CA LYS A 66 9.80 8.66 5.54
C LYS A 66 9.21 9.71 6.47
N GLU A 67 9.10 10.95 6.04
CA GLU A 67 8.47 12.02 6.83
C GLU A 67 7.00 11.71 7.15
N ALA A 68 6.21 11.34 6.14
CA ALA A 68 4.80 10.98 6.33
C ALA A 68 4.63 9.76 7.25
N SER A 69 5.46 8.74 7.07
CA SER A 69 5.44 7.51 7.89
C SER A 69 5.94 7.75 9.32
N ASP A 70 7.03 8.51 9.48
CA ASP A 70 7.63 8.77 10.79
C ASP A 70 6.70 9.61 11.67
N CYS A 71 5.81 10.42 11.08
CA CYS A 71 4.79 11.15 11.82
C CYS A 71 3.92 10.23 12.69
N PHE A 72 3.52 9.07 12.16
CA PHE A 72 2.73 8.06 12.86
C PHE A 72 3.57 7.24 13.87
N SER A 73 4.88 7.49 14.00
CA SER A 73 5.72 6.75 14.94
C SER A 73 5.30 6.98 16.39
N GLY A 74 5.04 5.87 17.08
CA GLY A 74 4.58 5.89 18.48
C GLY A 74 3.15 6.40 18.66
N ALA A 75 2.42 6.70 17.58
CA ALA A 75 0.99 6.90 17.63
C ALA A 75 0.30 5.53 17.59
N SER A 76 -0.70 5.34 18.45
CA SER A 76 -1.46 4.07 18.53
C SER A 76 -2.93 4.28 18.19
N CYS A 77 -3.39 5.52 18.25
CA CYS A 77 -4.74 5.91 17.89
C CYS A 77 -5.06 5.63 16.41
N LEU A 78 -6.31 5.26 16.13
CA LEU A 78 -6.85 5.04 14.77
C LEU A 78 -6.01 4.10 13.89
N HIS A 79 -5.43 3.04 14.47
CA HIS A 79 -4.57 2.10 13.74
C HIS A 79 -3.38 2.77 13.03
N ALA A 80 -2.82 3.82 13.63
CA ALA A 80 -1.66 4.55 13.10
C ALA A 80 -0.45 3.65 12.82
N ASP A 81 -0.27 2.58 13.59
CA ASP A 81 0.74 1.54 13.37
C ASP A 81 0.54 0.79 12.04
N ARG A 82 -0.71 0.45 11.70
CA ARG A 82 -1.08 -0.20 10.44
C ARG A 82 -0.94 0.74 9.26
N LEU A 83 -1.35 2.00 9.41
CA LEU A 83 -1.17 3.03 8.40
C LEU A 83 0.32 3.28 8.14
N LYS A 84 1.14 3.34 9.20
CA LYS A 84 2.59 3.43 9.09
C LYS A 84 3.17 2.24 8.31
N LEU A 85 2.79 1.01 8.67
CA LEU A 85 3.23 -0.20 7.98
C LEU A 85 2.87 -0.15 6.49
N PHE A 86 1.63 0.26 6.17
CA PHE A 86 1.18 0.43 4.80
C PHE A 86 2.06 1.42 4.03
N LEU A 87 2.32 2.60 4.60
CA LEU A 87 3.14 3.65 3.97
C LEU A 87 4.58 3.20 3.74
N ASP A 88 5.24 2.65 4.77
CA ASP A 88 6.60 2.11 4.67
C ASP A 88 6.71 1.07 3.55
N THR A 89 5.70 0.19 3.46
CA THR A 89 5.64 -0.87 2.48
C THR A 89 5.38 -0.33 1.07
N TYR A 90 4.42 0.58 0.91
CA TYR A 90 4.10 1.21 -0.38
C TYR A 90 5.31 1.93 -0.96
N CYS A 91 6.00 2.72 -0.14
CA CYS A 91 7.16 3.49 -0.57
C CYS A 91 8.33 2.59 -0.98
N SER A 92 8.60 1.56 -0.18
CA SER A 92 9.63 0.58 -0.48
C SER A 92 9.29 -0.22 -1.75
N TYR A 93 8.04 -0.65 -1.90
CA TYR A 93 7.56 -1.37 -3.08
C TYR A 93 7.67 -0.52 -4.36
N SER A 94 7.26 0.74 -4.30
CA SER A 94 7.30 1.65 -5.45
C SER A 94 8.74 1.87 -5.93
N THR A 95 9.69 1.97 -4.99
CA THR A 95 11.12 2.03 -5.31
C THR A 95 11.63 0.72 -5.90
N PHE A 96 11.29 -0.42 -5.27
CA PHE A 96 11.68 -1.76 -5.72
C PHE A 96 11.24 -2.03 -7.17
N LEU A 97 10.02 -1.64 -7.55
CA LEU A 97 9.49 -1.79 -8.91
C LEU A 97 10.36 -1.11 -9.98
N GLU A 98 10.96 0.02 -9.64
CA GLU A 98 11.75 0.84 -10.57
C GLU A 98 13.25 0.60 -10.48
N THR A 99 13.70 -0.24 -9.53
CA THR A 99 15.10 -0.62 -9.35
C THR A 99 15.28 -2.13 -9.56
N GLU A 100 15.23 -2.90 -8.49
CA GLU A 100 15.58 -4.33 -8.44
C GLU A 100 14.62 -5.19 -9.26
N PHE A 101 13.38 -4.76 -9.41
CA PHE A 101 12.36 -5.48 -10.16
C PHE A 101 12.21 -5.00 -11.60
N LYS A 102 12.91 -3.93 -12.01
CA LYS A 102 12.69 -3.25 -13.28
C LYS A 102 12.81 -4.18 -14.50
N GLU A 103 13.79 -5.08 -14.49
CA GLU A 103 13.95 -6.04 -15.59
C GLU A 103 12.77 -7.02 -15.66
N CYS A 104 12.33 -7.52 -14.51
CA CYS A 104 11.16 -8.39 -14.43
C CYS A 104 9.89 -7.67 -14.88
N LYS A 105 9.67 -6.44 -14.40
CA LYS A 105 8.57 -5.56 -14.84
C LYS A 105 8.55 -5.41 -16.35
N ASN A 106 9.70 -5.13 -16.98
CA ASN A 106 9.78 -5.01 -18.43
C ASN A 106 9.42 -6.32 -19.15
N ARG A 107 9.79 -7.50 -18.61
CA ARG A 107 9.38 -8.79 -19.18
C ARG A 107 7.87 -9.01 -19.07
N LEU A 108 7.28 -8.69 -17.92
CA LEU A 108 5.84 -8.78 -17.66
C LEU A 108 5.04 -7.80 -18.53
N ASP A 109 5.58 -6.60 -18.82
CA ASP A 109 4.94 -5.59 -19.66
C ASP A 109 5.09 -5.90 -21.16
N ALA A 110 6.09 -6.68 -21.56
CA ALA A 110 6.35 -7.04 -22.96
C ALA A 110 5.47 -8.19 -23.48
N ARG A 111 4.78 -8.91 -22.59
CA ARG A 111 3.85 -10.00 -22.94
C ARG A 111 2.40 -9.50 -22.98
N GLU A 112 1.51 -10.33 -23.50
CA GLU A 112 0.09 -10.07 -23.38
C GLU A 112 -0.36 -10.18 -21.91
N GLU A 113 -1.10 -9.17 -21.45
CA GLU A 113 -1.65 -9.12 -20.11
C GLU A 113 -2.61 -10.29 -19.86
N THR A 114 -2.31 -11.05 -18.80
CA THR A 114 -3.09 -12.22 -18.39
C THR A 114 -4.39 -11.84 -17.69
N GLN A 115 -5.32 -12.79 -17.60
CA GLN A 115 -6.55 -12.62 -16.82
C GLN A 115 -6.26 -12.39 -15.33
N CYS A 116 -5.15 -12.95 -14.85
CA CYS A 116 -4.62 -12.72 -13.50
C CYS A 116 -4.35 -11.22 -13.25
N GLU A 117 -3.54 -10.62 -14.11
CA GLU A 117 -3.15 -9.21 -14.01
C GLU A 117 -4.34 -8.27 -14.22
N LYS A 118 -5.26 -8.61 -15.13
CA LYS A 118 -6.53 -7.88 -15.32
C LYS A 118 -7.36 -7.87 -14.04
N SER A 119 -7.48 -9.01 -13.38
CA SER A 119 -8.24 -9.15 -12.13
C SER A 119 -7.58 -8.38 -10.99
N PHE A 120 -6.25 -8.46 -10.88
CA PHE A 120 -5.47 -7.71 -9.90
C PHE A 120 -5.57 -6.19 -10.13
N LYS A 121 -5.43 -5.69 -11.36
CA LYS A 121 -5.63 -4.27 -11.67
C LYS A 121 -7.08 -3.84 -11.39
N SER A 122 -8.05 -4.68 -11.72
CA SER A 122 -9.46 -4.42 -11.44
C SER A 122 -9.77 -4.29 -9.94
N PHE A 123 -9.03 -4.99 -9.07
CA PHE A 123 -9.14 -4.83 -7.62
C PHE A 123 -8.84 -3.38 -7.18
N PHE A 124 -7.79 -2.76 -7.72
CA PHE A 124 -7.45 -1.37 -7.42
C PHE A 124 -8.35 -0.34 -8.14
N ASN A 125 -8.97 -0.73 -9.24
CA ASN A 125 -9.87 0.14 -10.00
C ASN A 125 -11.30 0.20 -9.42
N ASN A 126 -11.75 -0.84 -8.73
CA ASN A 126 -13.14 -0.96 -8.29
C ASN A 126 -13.35 -0.50 -6.85
N THR A 127 -14.41 0.29 -6.65
CA THR A 127 -15.04 0.61 -5.37
C THR A 127 -15.76 -0.63 -4.80
N VAL A 128 -15.01 -1.71 -4.54
CA VAL A 128 -15.58 -2.93 -3.93
C VAL A 128 -15.88 -2.67 -2.46
N ALA A 129 -17.01 -3.19 -1.94
CA ALA A 129 -17.32 -3.19 -0.51
C ALA A 129 -16.23 -3.89 0.32
N GLU A 130 -16.04 -3.44 1.55
CA GLU A 130 -14.92 -3.77 2.46
C GLU A 130 -14.81 -5.27 2.77
N ASP A 131 -15.95 -5.95 2.91
CA ASP A 131 -16.09 -7.39 3.19
C ASP A 131 -15.66 -8.30 2.03
N VAL A 132 -15.77 -7.81 0.79
CA VAL A 132 -15.40 -8.55 -0.43
C VAL A 132 -13.92 -8.32 -0.81
N LYS A 133 -13.22 -7.39 -0.15
CA LYS A 133 -11.86 -6.97 -0.52
C LYS A 133 -10.77 -7.94 -0.09
N CYS A 134 -10.79 -8.45 1.14
CA CYS A 134 -9.64 -9.20 1.66
C CYS A 134 -9.48 -10.59 1.04
N GLY A 135 -10.57 -11.33 0.82
CA GLY A 135 -10.51 -12.63 0.14
C GLY A 135 -10.06 -12.51 -1.33
N LYS A 136 -10.55 -11.49 -2.05
CA LYS A 136 -10.13 -11.20 -3.42
C LYS A 136 -8.68 -10.71 -3.49
N LEU A 137 -8.22 -9.98 -2.47
CA LEU A 137 -6.83 -9.57 -2.37
C LEU A 137 -5.94 -10.81 -2.28
N GLU A 138 -6.18 -11.72 -1.34
CA GLU A 138 -5.37 -12.93 -1.15
C GLU A 138 -5.28 -13.79 -2.43
N GLU A 139 -6.41 -14.04 -3.11
CA GLU A 139 -6.43 -14.76 -4.38
C GLU A 139 -5.62 -14.03 -5.46
N SER A 140 -5.76 -12.71 -5.55
CA SER A 140 -5.00 -11.90 -6.49
C SER A 140 -3.51 -11.89 -6.17
N LEU A 141 -3.12 -11.90 -4.88
CA LEU A 141 -1.73 -12.01 -4.44
C LEU A 141 -1.11 -13.34 -4.86
N LYS A 142 -1.82 -14.46 -4.63
CA LYS A 142 -1.39 -15.79 -5.06
C LYS A 142 -1.20 -15.84 -6.57
N CYS A 143 -2.13 -15.25 -7.29
CA CYS A 143 -2.11 -15.20 -8.74
C CYS A 143 -0.89 -14.42 -9.26
N VAL A 144 -0.67 -13.18 -8.80
CA VAL A 144 0.48 -12.35 -9.19
C VAL A 144 1.80 -13.06 -8.85
N ARG A 145 1.90 -13.72 -7.68
CA ARG A 145 3.09 -14.49 -7.31
C ARG A 145 3.41 -15.59 -8.32
N VAL A 146 2.40 -16.30 -8.84
CA VAL A 146 2.60 -17.36 -9.85
C VAL A 146 3.10 -16.77 -11.17
N GLU A 147 2.52 -15.66 -11.62
CA GLU A 147 2.94 -14.98 -12.85
C GLU A 147 4.39 -14.47 -12.74
N VAL A 148 4.74 -13.82 -11.62
CA VAL A 148 6.09 -13.33 -11.37
C VAL A 148 7.08 -14.49 -11.27
N ARG A 149 6.72 -15.59 -10.60
CA ARG A 149 7.58 -16.79 -10.53
C ARG A 149 7.88 -17.35 -11.92
N LYS A 150 6.86 -17.43 -12.77
CA LYS A 150 7.00 -17.97 -14.13
C LYS A 150 7.93 -17.12 -14.98
N GLU A 151 7.77 -15.80 -14.94
CA GLU A 151 8.50 -14.88 -15.82
C GLU A 151 9.85 -14.41 -15.25
N CYS A 152 10.04 -14.50 -13.94
CA CYS A 152 11.16 -13.88 -13.25
C CYS A 152 11.83 -14.74 -12.17
N GLY A 153 11.29 -15.92 -11.87
CA GLY A 153 11.86 -16.84 -10.89
C GLY A 153 11.44 -16.56 -9.44
N ASP A 154 11.80 -17.50 -8.57
CA ASP A 154 11.31 -17.57 -7.18
C ASP A 154 11.69 -16.35 -6.33
N SER A 155 12.93 -15.87 -6.45
CA SER A 155 13.43 -14.74 -5.65
C SER A 155 12.56 -13.48 -5.84
N HIS A 156 12.23 -13.14 -7.08
CA HIS A 156 11.37 -12.00 -7.39
C HIS A 156 9.92 -12.23 -6.94
N ALA A 157 9.41 -13.45 -7.06
CA ALA A 157 8.07 -13.81 -6.62
C ALA A 157 7.91 -13.69 -5.10
N ASP A 158 8.92 -14.13 -4.34
CA ASP A 158 8.90 -14.08 -2.87
C ASP A 158 9.04 -12.64 -2.36
N ASN A 159 9.88 -11.81 -3.01
CA ASN A 159 9.98 -10.38 -2.68
C ASN A 159 8.67 -9.64 -2.92
N ILE A 160 8.02 -9.85 -4.07
CA ILE A 160 6.70 -9.26 -4.34
C ILE A 160 5.65 -9.74 -3.35
N ALA A 161 5.61 -11.04 -3.06
CA ALA A 161 4.65 -11.60 -2.10
C ALA A 161 4.77 -10.93 -0.74
N LYS A 162 6.00 -10.69 -0.26
CA LYS A 162 6.25 -10.01 1.02
C LYS A 162 5.73 -8.57 1.03
N TYR A 163 5.96 -7.81 -0.04
CA TYR A 163 5.41 -6.45 -0.14
C TYR A 163 3.89 -6.45 -0.13
N LEU A 164 3.27 -7.35 -0.89
CA LEU A 164 1.82 -7.41 -0.99
C LEU A 164 1.17 -7.89 0.32
N GLU A 165 1.77 -8.83 1.03
CA GLU A 165 1.33 -9.29 2.36
C GLU A 165 1.39 -8.16 3.40
N ASN A 166 2.49 -7.40 3.41
CA ASN A 166 2.63 -6.26 4.31
C ASN A 166 1.61 -5.14 3.98
N MET A 167 1.32 -4.88 2.70
CA MET A 167 0.25 -3.94 2.32
C MET A 167 -1.13 -4.44 2.76
N SER A 168 -1.42 -5.73 2.59
CA SER A 168 -2.65 -6.36 3.07
C SER A 168 -2.80 -6.23 4.58
N THR A 169 -1.72 -6.46 5.32
CA THR A 169 -1.67 -6.31 6.78
C THR A 169 -1.92 -4.85 7.20
N GLY A 170 -1.27 -3.90 6.53
CA GLY A 170 -1.47 -2.47 6.78
C GLY A 170 -2.89 -1.99 6.44
N LEU A 171 -3.58 -2.67 5.53
CA LEU A 171 -5.00 -2.41 5.20
C LEU A 171 -5.99 -3.09 6.16
N SER A 172 -5.53 -3.68 7.27
CA SER A 172 -6.39 -4.38 8.23
C SER A 172 -7.20 -5.54 7.65
N CYS A 173 -6.70 -6.19 6.59
CA CYS A 173 -7.25 -7.45 6.11
C CYS A 173 -6.86 -8.61 7.04
N ASP A 174 -7.27 -8.55 8.30
CA ASP A 174 -7.17 -9.67 9.22
C ASP A 174 -8.21 -10.73 8.86
N LYS A 175 -7.90 -11.99 9.18
CA LYS A 175 -8.79 -13.14 8.95
C LYS A 175 -10.14 -12.88 9.64
N VAL A 176 -11.18 -12.64 8.84
CA VAL A 176 -12.56 -12.97 9.21
C VAL A 176 -12.67 -14.48 9.42
#